data_AF-A0A6P8HT05-F1
#
_entry.id   AF-A0A6P8HT05-F1
#
_cell.length_a   1.000
_cell.length_b   1.000
_cell.length_c   1.000
_cell.angle_alpha   90.00
_cell.angle_beta   90.00
_cell.angle_gamma   90.00
#
_symmetry.space_group_name_H-M   'P 1'
#
loop_
_entity.id
_entity.type
_entity.pdbx_description
1 polymer ?
#
loop_
_entity_poly.entity_id
_entity_poly.type
_entity_poly.pdbx_seq_one_letter_code
_entity_poly.pdbx_strand_id
1 'polypeptide(L)'
;MAASNMLVFILVVLVIQHSCSNPLLLKRYKRQSARPTSPVALNPSVIGSLMAFSQKLSSMESTIKAQNEKIQKQNDMIEDFENLIADKASMFSVNKLAGRLQGKVSVIMADLEIRKMDITRYRDKMRVLEGLQSTTEADFVELRSKANMVENRFDGFDVTCRRARTSWNHRADGELMFLDRHNVQCRSNEFIQTFVLKRRSDYPQGMVRYEFKCCRYNL
;
A
#
# COMPACT_ATOMS: atom_id res chain seq x y z
N MET A 1 -9.33 19.98 30.87
CA MET A 1 -10.71 20.49 30.76
C MET A 1 -11.66 19.41 30.25
N ALA A 2 -11.89 18.35 31.04
CA ALA A 2 -12.79 17.24 30.65
C ALA A 2 -13.53 16.62 31.84
N ALA A 3 -13.49 17.24 33.03
CA ALA A 3 -14.13 16.72 34.24
C ALA A 3 -15.46 17.43 34.59
N SER A 4 -15.77 18.58 33.97
CA SER A 4 -16.97 19.36 34.29
C SER A 4 -18.25 18.85 33.61
N ASN A 5 -18.13 18.06 32.54
CA ASN A 5 -19.29 17.57 31.76
C ASN A 5 -19.80 16.19 32.19
N MET A 6 -19.05 15.46 33.03
CA MET A 6 -19.51 14.20 33.64
C MET A 6 -20.45 14.44 34.84
N LEU A 7 -20.28 15.57 35.56
CA LEU A 7 -21.10 15.90 36.73
C LEU A 7 -22.52 16.37 36.36
N VAL A 8 -22.71 16.95 35.17
CA VAL A 8 -24.03 17.38 34.69
C VAL A 8 -24.87 16.18 34.24
N PHE A 9 -24.26 15.15 33.66
CA PHE A 9 -24.98 13.92 33.28
C PHE A 9 -25.40 13.08 34.48
N ILE A 10 -24.62 13.06 35.57
CA ILE A 10 -24.98 12.31 36.79
C ILE A 10 -26.13 13.00 37.56
N LEU A 11 -26.22 14.33 37.53
CA LEU A 11 -27.33 15.06 38.17
C LEU A 11 -28.66 14.95 37.40
N VAL A 12 -28.64 14.77 36.07
CA VAL A 12 -29.87 14.59 35.28
C VAL A 12 -30.45 13.16 35.42
N VAL A 13 -29.60 12.15 35.64
CA VAL A 13 -30.07 10.77 35.86
C VAL A 13 -30.63 10.56 37.28
N LEU A 14 -30.13 11.29 38.29
CA LEU A 14 -30.62 11.17 39.67
C LEU A 14 -31.98 11.84 39.94
N VAL A 15 -32.43 12.79 39.11
CA VAL A 15 -33.75 13.42 39.28
C VAL A 15 -34.90 12.54 38.74
N ILE A 16 -34.61 11.61 37.82
CA ILE A 16 -35.65 10.75 37.22
C ILE A 16 -35.89 9.46 38.05
N GLN A 17 -35.01 9.12 39.00
CA GLN A 17 -35.19 7.96 39.89
C GLN A 17 -35.81 8.28 41.27
N HIS A 18 -36.25 9.51 41.55
CA HIS A 18 -36.91 9.88 42.81
C HIS A 18 -38.43 10.10 42.75
N SER A 19 -39.06 9.83 41.61
CA SER A 19 -40.52 9.83 41.48
C SER A 19 -41.00 8.46 41.06
N CYS A 20 -41.00 7.51 42.00
CA CYS A 20 -41.94 6.37 42.08
C CYS A 20 -41.38 5.31 43.04
N SER A 21 -41.31 5.65 44.32
CA SER A 21 -41.29 4.67 45.39
C SER A 21 -41.99 5.31 46.58
N ASN A 22 -43.29 5.06 46.71
CA ASN A 22 -43.85 4.86 48.03
C ASN A 22 -45.01 3.85 47.97
N PRO A 23 -44.96 2.80 48.81
CA PRO A 23 -45.95 1.76 48.87
C PRO A 23 -47.15 2.21 49.71
N LEU A 24 -48.30 1.59 49.40
CA LEU A 24 -49.36 1.16 50.32
C LEU A 24 -49.28 1.70 51.75
N LEU A 25 -50.32 2.42 52.20
CA LEU A 25 -50.92 2.13 53.49
C LEU A 25 -52.39 2.58 53.56
N LEU A 26 -53.26 1.57 53.56
CA LEU A 26 -54.64 1.60 54.04
C LEU A 26 -54.76 2.38 55.36
N LYS A 27 -55.37 3.56 55.33
CA LYS A 27 -56.04 4.12 56.51
C LYS A 27 -57.53 3.80 56.45
N ARG A 28 -57.84 2.68 57.11
CA ARG A 28 -59.09 2.35 57.80
C ARG A 28 -59.93 3.62 58.08
N TYR A 29 -61.01 3.83 57.33
CA TYR A 29 -62.02 4.81 57.69
C TYR A 29 -62.90 4.21 58.79
N LYS A 30 -62.63 4.60 60.03
CA LYS A 30 -63.33 4.14 61.23
C LYS A 30 -64.69 4.84 61.27
N ARG A 31 -65.77 4.04 61.22
CA ARG A 31 -67.11 4.44 61.65
C ARG A 31 -67.02 5.13 63.02
N GLN A 32 -67.47 6.38 63.12
CA GLN A 32 -67.96 6.94 64.36
C GLN A 32 -69.34 7.57 64.11
N SER A 33 -70.30 6.94 64.77
CA SER A 33 -71.64 7.43 65.04
C SER A 33 -71.57 8.71 65.87
N ALA A 34 -72.23 9.76 65.42
CA ALA A 34 -72.77 10.80 66.28
C ALA A 34 -73.94 11.51 65.57
N ARG A 35 -75.17 11.23 66.03
CA ARG A 35 -76.33 12.12 65.91
C ARG A 35 -76.13 13.28 66.92
N PRO A 36 -76.65 14.50 66.69
CA PRO A 36 -78.08 14.75 66.93
C PRO A 36 -78.73 15.72 65.92
N THR A 37 -79.89 15.34 65.36
CA THR A 37 -81.21 15.99 65.53
C THR A 37 -81.43 17.33 64.80
N SER A 38 -82.12 17.26 63.66
CA SER A 38 -83.37 18.01 63.41
C SER A 38 -84.01 17.49 62.10
N PRO A 39 -85.35 17.36 62.02
CA PRO A 39 -86.01 16.82 60.84
C PRO A 39 -86.29 17.96 59.86
N VAL A 40 -85.56 18.02 58.75
CA VAL A 40 -85.99 18.78 57.58
C VAL A 40 -86.78 17.81 56.71
N ALA A 41 -88.08 18.07 56.58
CA ALA A 41 -88.99 17.33 55.70
C ALA A 41 -88.48 17.43 54.26
N LEU A 42 -88.07 16.29 53.68
CA LEU A 42 -87.70 16.19 52.27
C LEU A 42 -88.96 15.93 51.43
N ASN A 43 -89.19 16.82 50.46
CA ASN A 43 -90.24 16.67 49.47
C ASN A 43 -89.98 15.43 48.58
N PRO A 44 -91.02 14.61 48.27
CA PRO A 44 -90.88 13.36 47.52
C PRO A 44 -90.30 13.51 46.09
N SER A 45 -90.28 14.73 45.55
CA SER A 45 -89.67 15.09 44.25
C SER A 45 -88.13 15.05 44.22
N VAL A 46 -87.47 15.33 45.36
CA VAL A 46 -86.00 15.39 45.44
C VAL A 46 -85.37 14.00 45.53
N ILE A 47 -86.10 13.02 46.08
CA ILE A 47 -85.61 11.64 46.24
C ILE A 47 -85.63 10.89 44.90
N GLY A 48 -86.63 11.12 44.06
CA GLY A 48 -86.71 10.52 42.72
C GLY A 48 -85.63 11.04 41.77
N SER A 49 -85.32 12.34 41.82
CA SER A 49 -84.25 12.96 41.03
C SER A 49 -82.85 12.50 41.46
N LEU A 50 -82.62 12.30 42.76
CA LEU A 50 -81.36 11.74 43.28
C LEU A 50 -81.14 10.29 42.86
N MET A 51 -82.19 9.46 42.89
CA MET A 51 -82.13 8.05 42.43
C MET A 51 -81.84 7.96 40.92
N ALA A 52 -82.47 8.80 40.11
CA ALA A 52 -82.21 8.86 38.67
C ALA A 52 -80.77 9.31 38.37
N PHE A 53 -80.23 10.26 39.14
CA PHE A 53 -78.85 10.70 39.02
C PHE A 53 -77.85 9.60 39.41
N SER A 54 -78.11 8.87 40.51
CA SER A 54 -77.34 7.70 40.94
C SER A 54 -77.25 6.62 39.85
N GLN A 55 -78.38 6.25 39.25
CA GLN A 55 -78.40 5.27 38.15
C GLN A 55 -77.60 5.75 36.93
N LYS A 56 -77.69 7.04 36.61
CA LYS A 56 -76.93 7.62 35.51
C LYS A 56 -75.43 7.65 35.78
N LEU A 57 -75.01 7.91 37.02
CA LEU A 57 -73.60 7.81 37.43
C LEU A 57 -73.06 6.38 37.30
N SER A 58 -73.83 5.39 37.75
CA SER A 58 -73.43 3.97 37.62
C SER A 58 -73.31 3.53 36.15
N SER A 59 -74.26 3.95 35.32
CA SER A 59 -74.21 3.73 33.86
C SER A 59 -72.97 4.40 33.24
N MET A 60 -72.67 5.63 33.65
CA MET A 60 -71.52 6.39 33.17
C MET A 60 -70.19 5.76 33.62
N GLU A 61 -70.11 5.26 34.86
CA GLU A 61 -68.96 4.52 35.39
C GLU A 61 -68.70 3.24 34.59
N SER A 62 -69.75 2.49 34.25
CA SER A 62 -69.63 1.30 33.40
C SER A 62 -69.13 1.65 31.99
N THR A 63 -69.57 2.80 31.45
CA THR A 63 -69.15 3.30 30.14
C THR A 63 -67.69 3.75 30.16
N ILE A 64 -67.28 4.44 31.21
CA ILE A 64 -65.89 4.86 31.44
C ILE A 64 -64.99 3.63 31.54
N LYS A 65 -65.41 2.59 32.27
CA LYS A 65 -64.65 1.33 32.37
C LYS A 65 -64.50 0.65 31.02
N ALA A 66 -65.59 0.53 30.26
CA ALA A 66 -65.56 -0.06 28.92
C ALA A 66 -64.70 0.75 27.94
N GLN A 67 -64.70 2.08 28.05
CA GLN A 67 -63.81 2.93 27.25
C GLN A 67 -62.36 2.79 27.67
N ASN A 68 -62.07 2.69 28.96
CA ASN A 68 -60.72 2.47 29.47
C ASN A 68 -60.14 1.12 28.97
N GLU A 69 -60.96 0.07 28.91
CA GLU A 69 -60.57 -1.21 28.32
C GLU A 69 -60.30 -1.10 26.81
N LYS A 70 -61.08 -0.30 26.08
CA LYS A 70 -60.82 -0.03 24.65
C LYS A 70 -59.52 0.75 24.46
N ILE A 71 -59.26 1.76 25.30
CA ILE A 71 -58.04 2.57 25.27
C ILE A 71 -56.83 1.69 25.55
N GLN A 72 -56.91 0.79 26.54
CA GLN A 72 -55.83 -0.17 26.83
C GLN A 72 -55.54 -1.06 25.64
N LYS A 73 -56.57 -1.68 25.05
CA LYS A 73 -56.39 -2.51 23.83
C LYS A 73 -55.79 -1.73 22.66
N GLN A 74 -56.12 -0.45 22.53
CA GLN A 74 -55.54 0.41 21.51
C GLN A 74 -54.07 0.72 21.80
N ASN A 75 -53.71 0.97 23.05
CA ASN A 75 -52.32 1.19 23.45
C ASN A 75 -51.46 -0.05 23.20
N ASP A 76 -51.96 -1.25 23.54
CA ASP A 76 -51.26 -2.52 23.26
C ASP A 76 -51.02 -2.69 21.75
N MET A 77 -52.04 -2.39 20.94
CA MET A 77 -51.92 -2.46 19.49
C MET A 77 -50.94 -1.44 18.91
N ILE A 78 -50.86 -0.25 19.51
CA ILE A 78 -49.89 0.78 19.13
C ILE A 78 -48.48 0.33 19.46
N GLU A 79 -48.24 -0.24 20.64
CA GLU A 79 -46.94 -0.76 21.05
C GLU A 79 -46.48 -1.90 20.11
N ASP A 80 -47.37 -2.82 19.77
CA ASP A 80 -47.10 -3.88 18.78
C ASP A 80 -46.74 -3.30 17.41
N PHE A 81 -47.43 -2.25 16.96
CA PHE A 81 -47.11 -1.59 15.69
C PHE A 81 -45.77 -0.85 15.74
N GLU A 82 -45.44 -0.17 16.85
CA GLU A 82 -44.14 0.49 17.04
C GLU A 82 -42.99 -0.53 16.96
N ASN A 83 -43.16 -1.68 17.61
CA ASN A 83 -42.19 -2.78 17.59
C ASN A 83 -41.98 -3.35 16.16
N LEU A 84 -43.07 -3.57 15.42
CA LEU A 84 -43.01 -4.04 14.03
C LEU A 84 -42.32 -3.03 13.09
N ILE A 85 -42.56 -1.74 13.30
CA ILE A 85 -41.92 -0.68 12.50
C ILE A 85 -40.42 -0.61 12.81
N ALA A 86 -40.03 -0.71 14.09
CA ALA A 86 -38.63 -0.70 14.50
C ALA A 86 -37.84 -1.87 13.89
N ASP A 87 -38.41 -3.08 13.91
CA ASP A 87 -37.77 -4.27 13.34
C ASP A 87 -37.56 -4.15 11.82
N LYS A 88 -38.58 -3.71 11.08
CA LYS A 88 -38.47 -3.46 9.62
C LYS A 88 -37.46 -2.37 9.27
N ALA A 89 -37.39 -1.29 10.06
CA ALA A 89 -36.41 -0.22 9.87
C ALA A 89 -34.96 -0.72 10.06
N SER A 90 -34.74 -1.61 11.02
CA SER A 90 -33.45 -2.25 11.25
C SER A 90 -33.06 -3.15 10.06
N MET A 91 -33.99 -3.97 9.58
CA MET A 91 -33.77 -4.89 8.46
C MET A 91 -33.47 -4.16 7.15
N PHE A 92 -34.12 -3.03 6.88
CA PHE A 92 -33.81 -2.18 5.73
C PHE A 92 -32.37 -1.66 5.77
N SER A 93 -31.89 -1.25 6.95
CA SER A 93 -30.51 -0.79 7.14
C SER A 93 -29.49 -1.91 6.89
N VAL A 94 -29.78 -3.12 7.37
CA VAL A 94 -28.94 -4.31 7.14
C VAL A 94 -28.88 -4.67 5.65
N ASN A 95 -30.02 -4.68 4.95
CA ASN A 95 -30.06 -4.97 3.51
C ASN A 95 -29.30 -3.92 2.68
N LYS A 96 -29.41 -2.64 3.04
CA LYS A 96 -28.63 -1.57 2.41
C LYS A 96 -27.13 -1.76 2.62
N LEU A 97 -26.72 -2.18 3.82
CA LEU A 97 -25.33 -2.49 4.12
C LEU A 97 -24.85 -3.72 3.33
N ALA A 98 -25.65 -4.78 3.27
CA ALA A 98 -25.35 -5.99 2.50
C ALA A 98 -25.14 -5.68 1.02
N GLY A 99 -26.02 -4.88 0.40
CA GLY A 99 -25.85 -4.46 -0.99
C GLY A 99 -24.58 -3.64 -1.23
N ARG A 100 -24.25 -2.72 -0.31
CA ARG A 100 -22.97 -1.96 -0.37
C ARG A 100 -21.76 -2.87 -0.24
N LEU A 101 -21.81 -3.85 0.67
CA LEU A 101 -20.74 -4.81 0.88
C LEU A 101 -20.55 -5.70 -0.34
N GLN A 102 -21.64 -6.23 -0.90
CA GLN A 102 -21.62 -7.05 -2.10
C GLN A 102 -21.06 -6.29 -3.31
N GLY A 103 -21.42 -5.01 -3.47
CA GLY A 103 -20.83 -4.15 -4.49
C GLY A 103 -19.33 -3.92 -4.30
N LYS A 104 -18.85 -3.75 -3.07
CA LYS A 104 -17.40 -3.66 -2.80
C LYS A 104 -16.69 -4.97 -3.09
N VAL A 105 -17.29 -6.10 -2.70
CA VAL A 105 -16.73 -7.44 -2.94
C VAL A 105 -16.58 -7.71 -4.44
N SER A 106 -17.57 -7.36 -5.27
CA SER A 106 -17.49 -7.59 -6.72
C SER A 106 -16.39 -6.75 -7.38
N VAL A 107 -16.22 -5.49 -6.96
CA VAL A 107 -15.11 -4.63 -7.43
C VAL A 107 -13.76 -5.21 -7.05
N ILE A 108 -13.60 -5.67 -5.80
CA ILE A 108 -12.35 -6.31 -5.34
C ILE A 108 -12.06 -7.59 -6.12
N MET A 109 -13.07 -8.42 -6.38
CA MET A 109 -12.87 -9.65 -7.17
C MET A 109 -12.41 -9.34 -8.60
N ALA A 110 -12.96 -8.30 -9.25
CA ALA A 110 -12.51 -7.88 -10.57
C ALA A 110 -11.06 -7.38 -10.56
N ASP A 111 -10.66 -6.58 -9.56
CA ASP A 111 -9.28 -6.12 -9.38
C ASP A 111 -8.31 -7.28 -9.14
N LEU A 112 -8.73 -8.30 -8.36
CA LEU A 112 -7.94 -9.50 -8.11
C LEU A 112 -7.67 -10.30 -9.39
N GLU A 113 -8.65 -10.43 -10.28
CA GLU A 113 -8.44 -11.13 -11.56
C GLU A 113 -7.47 -10.38 -12.48
N ILE A 114 -7.57 -9.06 -12.54
CA ILE A 114 -6.61 -8.23 -13.30
C ILE A 114 -5.19 -8.42 -12.74
N ARG A 115 -5.02 -8.35 -11.40
CA ARG A 115 -3.72 -8.54 -10.77
C ARG A 115 -3.15 -9.94 -11.00
N LYS A 116 -3.99 -10.98 -11.03
CA LYS A 116 -3.54 -12.34 -11.37
C LYS A 116 -2.97 -12.40 -12.78
N MET A 117 -3.61 -11.76 -13.74
CA MET A 117 -3.12 -11.69 -15.13
C MET A 117 -1.80 -10.92 -15.25
N ASP A 118 -1.62 -9.85 -14.47
CA ASP A 118 -0.34 -9.14 -14.46
C ASP A 118 0.78 -9.99 -13.84
N ILE A 119 0.48 -10.70 -12.74
CA ILE A 119 1.45 -11.62 -12.12
C ILE A 119 1.90 -12.71 -13.10
N THR A 120 0.99 -13.31 -13.87
CA THR A 120 1.36 -14.32 -14.88
C THR A 120 2.21 -13.71 -15.99
N ARG A 121 1.84 -12.52 -16.49
CA ARG A 121 2.63 -11.80 -17.50
C ARG A 121 4.06 -11.52 -17.01
N TYR A 122 4.23 -11.04 -15.78
CA TYR A 122 5.56 -10.77 -15.23
C TYR A 122 6.36 -12.06 -15.02
N ARG A 123 5.71 -13.15 -14.56
CA ARG A 123 6.37 -14.45 -14.43
C ARG A 123 6.89 -14.97 -15.76
N ASP A 124 6.13 -14.82 -16.84
CA ASP A 124 6.58 -15.26 -18.17
C ASP A 124 7.74 -14.42 -18.70
N LYS A 125 7.72 -13.10 -18.47
CA LYS A 125 8.87 -12.23 -18.77
C LYS A 125 10.12 -12.66 -18.01
N MET A 126 9.99 -13.00 -16.72
CA MET A 126 11.11 -13.49 -15.92
C MET A 126 11.70 -14.78 -16.47
N ARG A 127 10.88 -15.76 -16.87
CA ARG A 127 11.37 -17.01 -17.50
C ARG A 127 12.18 -16.76 -18.77
N VAL A 128 11.72 -15.84 -19.62
CA VAL A 128 12.44 -15.49 -20.85
C VAL A 128 13.79 -14.85 -20.52
N LEU A 129 13.82 -13.94 -19.54
CA LEU A 129 15.06 -13.29 -19.09
C LEU A 129 16.05 -14.29 -18.47
N GLU A 130 15.56 -15.22 -17.65
CA GLU A 130 16.38 -16.30 -17.08
C GLU A 130 16.98 -17.20 -18.17
N GLY A 131 16.19 -17.52 -19.21
CA GLY A 131 16.68 -18.25 -20.38
C GLY A 131 17.79 -17.51 -21.12
N LEU A 132 17.58 -16.22 -21.40
CA LEU A 132 18.61 -15.37 -22.04
C LEU A 132 19.88 -15.29 -21.20
N GLN A 133 19.76 -15.08 -19.90
CA GLN A 133 20.90 -15.04 -18.99
C GLN A 133 21.71 -16.34 -19.04
N SER A 134 21.04 -17.50 -19.04
CA SER A 134 21.72 -18.80 -19.14
C SER A 134 22.48 -18.95 -20.46
N THR A 135 21.92 -18.48 -21.58
CA THR A 135 22.61 -18.55 -22.89
C THR A 135 23.80 -17.62 -22.96
N THR A 136 23.67 -16.38 -22.48
CA THR A 136 24.76 -15.41 -22.48
C THR A 136 25.92 -15.86 -21.59
N GLU A 137 25.64 -16.51 -20.47
CA GLU A 137 26.69 -17.07 -19.61
C GLU A 137 27.46 -18.19 -20.34
N ALA A 138 26.76 -19.08 -21.04
CA ALA A 138 27.40 -20.13 -21.83
C ALA A 138 28.28 -19.56 -22.95
N ASP A 139 27.77 -18.57 -23.69
CA ASP A 139 28.52 -17.88 -24.76
C ASP A 139 29.75 -17.16 -24.19
N PHE A 140 29.62 -16.52 -23.03
CA PHE A 140 30.73 -15.82 -22.38
C PHE A 140 31.83 -16.80 -21.94
N VAL A 141 31.47 -17.93 -21.36
CA VAL A 141 32.42 -18.99 -20.98
C VAL A 141 33.14 -19.53 -22.22
N GLU A 142 32.43 -19.75 -23.32
CA GLU A 142 33.04 -20.19 -24.58
C GLU A 142 34.00 -19.14 -25.15
N LEU A 143 33.57 -17.88 -25.23
CA LEU A 143 34.40 -16.78 -25.72
C LEU A 143 35.65 -16.58 -24.86
N ARG A 144 35.52 -16.69 -23.55
CA ARG A 144 36.65 -16.61 -22.62
C ARG A 144 37.63 -17.75 -22.84
N SER A 145 37.16 -18.97 -23.06
CA SER A 145 38.03 -20.10 -23.44
C SER A 145 38.79 -19.82 -24.73
N LYS A 146 38.11 -19.30 -25.76
CA LYS A 146 38.76 -18.90 -27.02
C LYS A 146 39.78 -17.78 -26.82
N ALA A 147 39.47 -16.78 -26.00
CA ALA A 147 40.40 -15.71 -25.67
C ALA A 147 41.66 -16.25 -24.98
N ASN A 148 41.51 -17.14 -24.00
CA ASN A 148 42.64 -17.77 -23.32
C ASN A 148 43.49 -18.61 -24.29
N MET A 149 42.88 -19.32 -25.25
CA MET A 149 43.65 -20.04 -26.29
C MET A 149 44.49 -19.09 -27.14
N VAL A 150 43.96 -17.92 -27.49
CA VAL A 150 44.70 -16.91 -28.24
C VAL A 150 45.80 -16.31 -27.38
N GLU A 151 45.49 -15.94 -26.14
CA GLU A 151 46.45 -15.42 -25.17
C GLU A 151 47.63 -16.38 -24.99
N ASN A 152 47.36 -17.66 -24.75
CA ASN A 152 48.40 -18.70 -24.62
C ASN A 152 49.23 -18.91 -25.90
N ARG A 153 48.70 -18.58 -27.08
CA ARG A 153 49.48 -18.63 -28.34
C ARG A 153 50.45 -17.46 -28.46
N PHE A 154 50.18 -16.36 -27.77
CA PHE A 154 51.04 -15.18 -27.72
C PHE A 154 51.84 -15.09 -26.42
N ASP A 155 51.54 -15.92 -25.42
CA ASP A 155 52.34 -16.04 -24.22
C ASP A 155 53.73 -16.57 -24.58
N GLY A 156 54.76 -15.88 -24.08
CA GLY A 156 56.14 -16.12 -24.46
C GLY A 156 56.60 -15.43 -25.76
N PHE A 157 55.72 -14.78 -26.53
CA PHE A 157 56.15 -13.94 -27.64
C PHE A 157 56.67 -12.59 -27.12
N ASP A 158 57.97 -12.55 -26.82
CA ASP A 158 58.66 -11.31 -26.46
C ASP A 158 59.61 -10.88 -27.58
N VAL A 159 59.84 -9.58 -27.71
CA VAL A 159 60.74 -9.01 -28.72
C VAL A 159 61.86 -8.25 -28.01
N THR A 160 63.03 -8.86 -27.92
CA THR A 160 64.23 -8.18 -27.43
C THR A 160 64.92 -7.42 -28.55
N CYS A 161 65.32 -6.18 -28.26
CA CYS A 161 65.93 -5.31 -29.24
C CYS A 161 67.22 -4.65 -28.76
N ARG A 162 68.13 -4.43 -29.71
CA ARG A 162 69.41 -3.73 -29.54
C ARG A 162 69.51 -2.57 -30.54
N ARG A 163 70.02 -1.43 -30.08
CA ARG A 163 70.38 -0.33 -30.97
C ARG A 163 71.78 -0.56 -31.55
N ALA A 164 71.94 -0.30 -32.83
CA ALA A 164 73.18 -0.37 -33.57
C ALA A 164 73.37 0.90 -34.41
N ARG A 165 74.61 1.16 -34.79
CA ARG A 165 74.96 2.32 -35.60
C ARG A 165 76.10 1.99 -36.53
N THR A 166 76.08 2.56 -37.73
CA THR A 166 77.25 2.54 -38.60
C THR A 166 78.28 3.57 -38.13
N SER A 167 79.52 3.42 -38.58
CA SER A 167 80.55 4.44 -38.38
C SER A 167 80.17 5.74 -39.08
N TRP A 168 80.67 6.86 -38.56
CA TRP A 168 80.58 8.14 -39.25
C TRP A 168 81.36 8.09 -40.56
N ASN A 169 80.74 8.47 -41.66
CA ASN A 169 81.38 8.60 -42.97
C ASN A 169 81.05 9.95 -43.60
N HIS A 170 81.88 10.41 -44.53
CA HIS A 170 81.71 11.70 -45.20
C HIS A 170 80.55 11.67 -46.22
N ARG A 171 80.00 12.85 -46.54
CA ARG A 171 78.89 13.16 -47.49
C ARG A 171 77.50 13.30 -46.87
N ALA A 172 77.27 14.39 -46.14
CA ALA A 172 75.93 14.84 -45.79
C ALA A 172 75.16 15.47 -46.96
N ASP A 173 75.86 15.90 -48.02
CA ASP A 173 75.32 16.45 -49.26
C ASP A 173 75.04 15.42 -50.38
N GLY A 174 75.48 14.18 -50.20
CA GLY A 174 75.24 13.11 -51.17
C GLY A 174 73.78 12.67 -51.20
N GLU A 175 73.31 12.20 -52.35
CA GLU A 175 71.96 11.63 -52.46
C GLU A 175 71.82 10.40 -51.55
N LEU A 176 70.69 10.31 -50.85
CA LEU A 176 70.40 9.24 -49.88
C LEU A 176 70.40 7.82 -50.48
N MET A 177 70.39 7.71 -51.81
CA MET A 177 70.46 6.46 -52.57
C MET A 177 71.85 5.79 -52.56
N PHE A 178 72.91 6.49 -52.17
CA PHE A 178 74.26 5.92 -52.06
C PHE A 178 74.49 5.25 -50.69
N LEU A 179 73.73 4.19 -50.43
CA LEU A 179 73.85 3.33 -49.24
C LEU A 179 75.09 2.42 -49.27
N ASP A 180 75.83 2.39 -50.38
CA ASP A 180 77.02 1.58 -50.62
C ASP A 180 78.13 1.79 -49.57
N ARG A 181 78.16 2.95 -48.91
CA ARG A 181 79.18 3.32 -47.92
C ARG A 181 78.83 2.98 -46.47
N HIS A 182 77.62 2.49 -46.21
CA HIS A 182 77.17 2.13 -44.87
C HIS A 182 76.61 0.71 -44.83
N ASN A 183 77.35 -0.22 -44.21
CA ASN A 183 76.86 -1.58 -44.01
C ASN A 183 75.90 -1.64 -42.81
N VAL A 184 74.59 -1.63 -43.10
CA VAL A 184 73.53 -1.70 -42.09
C VAL A 184 73.14 -3.17 -41.93
N GLN A 185 73.76 -3.82 -40.95
CA GLN A 185 73.61 -5.25 -40.76
C GLN A 185 73.27 -5.57 -39.31
N CYS A 186 72.18 -6.32 -39.13
CA CYS A 186 71.84 -6.99 -37.88
C CYS A 186 72.46 -8.40 -37.85
N ARG A 187 72.48 -9.04 -36.68
CA ARG A 187 72.96 -10.43 -36.57
C ARG A 187 72.04 -11.40 -37.32
N SER A 188 72.50 -12.63 -37.57
CA SER A 188 71.80 -13.64 -38.39
C SER A 188 70.41 -14.08 -37.86
N ASN A 189 70.03 -13.68 -36.65
CA ASN A 189 68.74 -13.92 -36.01
C ASN A 189 68.03 -12.63 -35.57
N GLU A 190 68.43 -11.48 -36.12
CA GLU A 190 67.85 -10.18 -35.82
C GLU A 190 67.25 -9.57 -37.10
N PHE A 191 66.13 -8.86 -36.96
CA PHE A 191 65.50 -8.06 -38.01
C PHE A 191 65.59 -6.57 -37.69
N ILE A 192 65.62 -5.72 -38.73
CA ILE A 192 65.62 -4.27 -38.56
C ILE A 192 64.19 -3.80 -38.27
N GLN A 193 63.99 -3.11 -37.13
CA GLN A 193 62.71 -2.49 -36.76
C GLN A 193 62.67 -0.99 -37.10
N THR A 194 63.78 -0.28 -36.91
CA THR A 194 63.87 1.16 -37.19
C THR A 194 65.15 1.49 -37.92
N PHE A 195 65.11 2.50 -38.78
CA PHE A 195 66.24 2.93 -39.59
C PHE A 195 66.22 4.45 -39.75
N VAL A 196 67.25 5.14 -39.24
CA VAL A 196 67.30 6.60 -39.19
C VAL A 196 68.68 7.08 -39.61
N LEU A 197 68.74 8.05 -40.52
CA LEU A 197 69.98 8.77 -40.83
C LEU A 197 70.22 9.87 -39.80
N LYS A 198 71.42 9.91 -39.23
CA LYS A 198 71.90 11.02 -38.41
C LYS A 198 73.01 11.77 -39.14
N ARG A 199 72.86 13.08 -39.20
CA ARG A 199 73.89 14.01 -39.67
C ARG A 199 74.58 14.62 -38.47
N ARG A 200 75.91 14.70 -38.52
CA ARG A 200 76.71 15.34 -37.47
C ARG A 200 76.64 16.87 -37.56
N SER A 201 76.34 17.39 -38.75
CA SER A 201 76.16 18.81 -39.05
C SER A 201 75.39 18.95 -40.37
N ASP A 202 74.79 20.12 -40.57
CA ASP A 202 74.03 20.47 -41.78
C ASP A 202 74.91 21.00 -42.93
N TYR A 203 76.22 21.13 -42.72
CA TYR A 203 77.14 21.51 -43.80
C TYR A 203 77.30 20.38 -44.84
N PRO A 204 77.52 20.71 -46.12
CA PRO A 204 77.65 19.72 -47.20
C PRO A 204 78.68 18.60 -46.94
N GLN A 205 79.81 18.97 -46.33
CA GLN A 205 80.90 18.05 -45.96
C GLN A 205 80.66 17.30 -44.64
N GLY A 206 79.45 17.42 -44.07
CA GLY A 206 79.08 16.82 -42.81
C GLY A 206 79.23 15.30 -42.80
N MET A 207 79.52 14.75 -41.63
CA MET A 207 79.55 13.30 -41.45
C MET A 207 78.13 12.77 -41.24
N VAL A 208 77.85 11.59 -41.79
CA VAL A 208 76.58 10.89 -41.61
C VAL A 208 76.80 9.49 -41.06
N ARG A 209 75.78 8.98 -40.37
CA ARG A 209 75.69 7.58 -39.94
C ARG A 209 74.24 7.12 -39.93
N TYR A 210 74.02 5.82 -39.98
CA TYR A 210 72.73 5.23 -39.71
C TYR A 210 72.65 4.76 -38.27
N GLU A 211 71.55 5.10 -37.61
CA GLU A 211 71.11 4.51 -36.36
C GLU A 211 69.93 3.59 -36.65
N PHE A 212 70.05 2.35 -36.20
CA PHE A 212 69.04 1.33 -36.46
C PHE A 212 68.82 0.45 -35.24
N LYS A 213 67.62 -0.12 -35.16
CA LYS A 213 67.22 -1.00 -34.07
C LYS A 213 67.06 -2.40 -34.63
N CYS A 214 67.88 -3.32 -34.15
CA CYS A 214 67.81 -4.74 -34.47
C CYS A 214 66.99 -5.42 -33.37
N CYS A 215 65.98 -6.18 -33.74
CA CYS A 215 65.14 -6.93 -32.82
C CYS A 215 65.18 -8.41 -33.15
N ARG A 216 64.92 -9.26 -32.18
CA ARG A 216 64.72 -10.70 -32.39
C ARG A 216 63.50 -11.15 -31.60
N TYR A 217 62.84 -12.18 -32.10
CA TYR A 217 61.85 -12.89 -31.32
C TYR A 217 62.57 -13.68 -30.24
N ASN A 218 62.12 -13.54 -29.00
CA ASN A 218 62.33 -14.51 -27.96
C ASN A 218 61.17 -15.49 -28.12
N LEU A 219 61.46 -16.65 -28.68
CA LEU A 219 60.54 -17.78 -28.80
C LEU A 219 60.88 -18.80 -27.71
#